data_AF-A0A1Y4GFU3-F1
#
_entry.id   AF-A0A1Y4GFU3-F1
#
_cell.length_a   1.000
_cell.length_b   1.000
_cell.length_c   1.000
_cell.angle_alpha   90.00
_cell.angle_beta   90.00
_cell.angle_gamma   90.00
#
_symmetry.space_group_name_H-M   'P 1'
#
loop_
_entity.id
_entity.type
_entity.pdbx_description
1 polymer ?
#
loop_
_entity_poly.entity_id
_entity_poly.type
_entity_poly.pdbx_seq_one_letter_code
_entity_poly.pdbx_strand_id
1 'polypeptide(L)'
;MGSLDLLNIGLDGYSALLCAVMGVHALIGERGRRDGVSRCFAGICFANAVMALGDMTSWAPAPPLDKAGYALVVAGSFAYYAAVMPLYLFFTGYIVSYLKRRTQLAPAVRRVAPPLLGALFAAYLACCVASLWNGMLFSVTPEKGYARGDLFWVSQASVIALHLFNAVLVLRHFGCLTAAERLGFASYLVLPMAANAVQVASFGIALLNASITLALLIIFISIQSERKALLARRDQELAEARANIMLSQIQPHFLYNTLTAIRELCLIDPGEAARTVTDFSSYLRENMASLTSSRPIPFERELRHARTYLSLERQRFGERLRVEFDVATMAFCLPPLSLQALVENAVRHGVTKREEGGMRAHRRAGGAGCVRGGGGGRRRGVRHGADGG
;
A
#
# COMPACT_ATOMS: atom_id res chain seq x y z
N MET A 1 -30.77 27.56 27.93
CA MET A 1 -29.56 26.75 27.71
C MET A 1 -28.49 27.18 28.70
N GLY A 2 -28.07 26.27 29.57
CA GLY A 2 -26.95 26.50 30.48
C GLY A 2 -25.60 26.43 29.73
N SER A 3 -24.54 26.93 30.36
CA SER A 3 -23.17 26.82 29.84
C SER A 3 -22.73 25.37 29.61
N LEU A 4 -23.26 24.45 30.41
CA LEU A 4 -22.96 23.02 30.34
C LEU A 4 -23.65 22.32 29.14
N ASP A 5 -24.87 22.75 28.78
CA ASP A 5 -25.58 22.24 27.59
C ASP A 5 -24.85 22.63 26.31
N LEU A 6 -24.39 23.89 26.23
CA LEU A 6 -23.58 24.41 25.12
C LEU A 6 -22.27 23.63 24.97
N LEU A 7 -21.62 23.29 26.09
CA LEU A 7 -20.41 22.46 26.08
C LEU A 7 -20.68 21.07 25.51
N ASN A 8 -21.75 20.41 25.94
CA ASN A 8 -22.13 19.08 25.45
C ASN A 8 -22.43 19.08 23.95
N ILE A 9 -23.22 20.05 23.48
CA ILE A 9 -23.54 20.21 22.05
C ILE A 9 -22.27 20.44 21.24
N GLY A 10 -21.35 21.27 21.72
CA GLY A 10 -20.06 21.50 21.06
C GLY A 10 -19.23 20.22 20.97
N LEU A 11 -19.13 19.48 22.07
CA LEU A 11 -18.31 18.28 22.18
C LEU A 11 -18.85 17.13 21.31
N ASP A 12 -20.17 16.93 21.26
CA ASP A 12 -20.80 16.00 20.32
C ASP A 12 -20.71 16.48 18.87
N GLY A 13 -20.87 17.78 18.62
CA GLY A 13 -20.73 18.36 17.29
C GLY A 13 -19.34 18.14 16.69
N TYR A 14 -18.27 18.36 17.48
CA TYR A 14 -16.90 18.04 17.06
C TYR A 14 -16.69 16.53 16.87
N SER A 15 -17.28 15.71 17.73
CA SER A 15 -17.20 14.24 17.63
C SER A 15 -17.81 13.75 16.32
N ALA A 16 -18.99 14.24 15.96
CA ALA A 16 -19.67 13.92 14.70
C ALA A 16 -18.86 14.38 13.49
N LEU A 17 -18.36 15.62 13.51
CA LEU A 17 -17.57 16.20 12.41
C LEU A 17 -16.27 15.41 12.17
N LEU A 18 -15.49 15.16 13.22
CA LEU A 18 -14.22 14.42 13.11
C LEU A 18 -14.46 12.99 12.63
N CYS A 19 -15.48 12.32 13.15
CA CYS A 19 -15.85 10.98 12.70
C CYS A 19 -16.26 10.98 11.22
N ALA A 20 -17.06 11.95 10.75
CA ALA A 20 -17.43 12.06 9.35
C ALA A 20 -16.19 12.22 8.45
N VAL A 21 -15.26 13.12 8.81
CA VAL A 21 -14.01 13.33 8.05
C VAL A 21 -13.16 12.08 8.01
N MET A 22 -12.92 11.43 9.16
CA MET A 22 -12.13 10.20 9.24
C MET A 22 -12.77 9.05 8.46
N GLY A 23 -14.09 8.89 8.55
CA GLY A 23 -14.84 7.85 7.84
C GLY A 23 -14.82 8.04 6.32
N VAL A 24 -15.04 9.27 5.84
CA VAL A 24 -14.95 9.59 4.40
C VAL A 24 -13.54 9.35 3.88
N HIS A 25 -12.51 9.81 4.60
CA HIS A 25 -11.12 9.56 4.21
C HIS A 25 -10.80 8.06 4.13
N ALA A 26 -11.30 7.26 5.09
CA ALA A 26 -11.11 5.82 5.10
C ALA A 26 -11.73 5.14 3.86
N LEU A 27 -12.88 5.62 3.38
CA LEU A 27 -13.56 5.10 2.17
C LEU A 27 -12.91 5.59 0.86
N ILE A 28 -12.50 6.85 0.77
CA ILE A 28 -11.86 7.39 -0.45
C ILE A 28 -10.53 6.68 -0.74
N GLY A 29 -9.78 6.35 0.31
CA GLY A 29 -8.55 5.58 0.20
C GLY A 29 -8.71 4.15 -0.34
N GLU A 30 -9.94 3.70 -0.64
CA GLU A 30 -10.26 2.35 -1.13
C GLU A 30 -10.45 2.22 -2.65
N ARG A 31 -10.29 3.28 -3.48
CA ARG A 31 -10.43 3.15 -4.96
C ARG A 31 -9.46 2.08 -5.52
N GLY A 32 -9.89 0.81 -5.55
CA GLY A 32 -9.15 -0.34 -6.06
C GLY A 32 -8.99 -1.58 -5.14
N ARG A 33 -9.22 -1.52 -3.82
CA ARG A 33 -9.07 -2.68 -2.92
C ARG A 33 -10.25 -2.80 -1.94
N ARG A 34 -10.98 -3.93 -1.99
CA ARG A 34 -12.01 -4.32 -1.01
C ARG A 34 -11.35 -4.65 0.34
N ASP A 35 -10.97 -3.63 1.09
CA ASP A 35 -10.43 -3.81 2.44
C ASP A 35 -11.59 -3.97 3.44
N GLY A 36 -11.57 -5.02 4.27
CA GLY A 36 -12.53 -5.17 5.36
C GLY A 36 -12.28 -4.18 6.49
N VAL A 37 -11.01 -3.81 6.71
CA VAL A 37 -10.57 -2.96 7.83
C VAL A 37 -11.09 -1.53 7.66
N SER A 38 -10.87 -0.92 6.51
CA SER A 38 -11.29 0.47 6.24
C SER A 38 -12.82 0.63 6.23
N ARG A 39 -13.56 -0.33 5.65
CA ARG A 39 -15.04 -0.33 5.72
C ARG A 39 -15.57 -0.47 7.15
N CYS A 40 -14.98 -1.36 7.94
CA CYS A 40 -15.37 -1.47 9.36
C CYS A 40 -15.06 -0.18 10.09
N PHE A 41 -13.85 0.39 9.92
CA PHE A 41 -13.47 1.66 10.53
C PHE A 41 -14.43 2.80 10.18
N ALA A 42 -14.79 2.94 8.90
CA ALA A 42 -15.77 3.92 8.45
C ALA A 42 -17.16 3.67 9.07
N GLY A 43 -17.56 2.41 9.26
CA GLY A 43 -18.77 2.05 9.98
C GLY A 43 -18.74 2.47 11.45
N ILE A 44 -17.60 2.32 12.15
CA ILE A 44 -17.45 2.80 13.54
C ILE A 44 -17.59 4.33 13.57
N CYS A 45 -16.92 5.04 12.67
CA CYS A 45 -17.03 6.49 12.56
C CYS A 45 -18.48 6.94 12.30
N PHE A 46 -19.17 6.28 11.37
CA PHE A 46 -20.55 6.58 11.04
C PHE A 46 -21.48 6.36 12.26
N ALA A 47 -21.35 5.22 12.93
CA ALA A 47 -22.15 4.93 14.12
C ALA A 47 -21.91 5.95 15.24
N ASN A 48 -20.64 6.32 15.51
CA ASN A 48 -20.32 7.33 16.53
C ASN A 48 -20.84 8.73 16.15
N ALA A 49 -20.83 9.08 14.87
CA ALA A 49 -21.40 10.34 14.40
C ALA A 49 -22.93 10.37 14.58
N VAL A 50 -23.63 9.27 14.29
CA VAL A 50 -25.07 9.14 14.53
C VAL A 50 -25.38 9.23 16.03
N MET A 51 -24.57 8.57 16.88
CA MET A 51 -24.69 8.69 18.33
C MET A 51 -24.53 10.13 18.80
N ALA A 52 -23.45 10.81 18.40
CA ALA A 52 -23.20 12.18 18.79
C ALA A 52 -24.32 13.14 18.33
N LEU A 53 -24.77 13.04 17.07
CA LEU A 53 -25.88 13.85 16.57
C LEU A 53 -27.21 13.55 17.30
N GLY A 54 -27.44 12.28 17.65
CA GLY A 54 -28.60 11.88 18.45
C GLY A 54 -28.56 12.45 19.87
N ASP A 55 -27.41 12.39 20.54
CA ASP A 55 -27.22 12.87 21.91
C ASP A 55 -27.37 14.40 22.00
N MET A 56 -26.93 15.15 20.97
CA MET A 56 -27.15 16.60 20.86
C MET A 56 -28.62 17.01 21.00
N THR A 57 -29.55 16.16 20.53
CA THR A 57 -30.98 16.47 20.63
C THR A 57 -31.48 16.44 22.07
N SER A 58 -30.81 15.76 22.99
CA SER A 58 -31.15 15.73 24.42
C SER A 58 -30.75 17.00 25.15
N TRP A 59 -29.78 17.75 24.60
CA TRP A 59 -29.22 18.97 25.21
C TRP A 59 -29.76 20.27 24.60
N ALA A 60 -30.26 20.21 23.35
CA ALA A 60 -30.66 21.41 22.61
C ALA A 60 -32.01 22.03 23.07
N PRO A 61 -33.13 21.29 23.13
CA PRO A 61 -34.40 21.83 23.59
C PRO A 61 -34.53 21.69 25.12
N ALA A 62 -34.78 22.80 25.81
CA ALA A 62 -35.05 22.80 27.24
C ALA A 62 -36.52 22.39 27.50
N PRO A 63 -36.79 21.42 28.40
CA PRO A 63 -38.16 21.11 28.80
C PRO A 63 -38.85 22.31 29.48
N PRO A 64 -40.19 22.46 29.35
CA PRO A 64 -41.11 21.56 28.65
C PRO A 64 -41.01 21.66 27.12
N LEU A 65 -41.11 20.50 26.46
CA LEU A 65 -40.95 20.37 25.01
C LEU A 65 -42.24 20.72 24.27
N ASP A 66 -42.12 21.51 23.21
CA ASP A 66 -43.17 21.67 22.20
C ASP A 66 -43.26 20.43 21.28
N LYS A 67 -44.24 20.39 20.38
CA LYS A 67 -44.44 19.23 19.49
C LYS A 67 -43.20 18.92 18.64
N ALA A 68 -42.50 19.95 18.16
CA ALA A 68 -41.30 19.79 17.34
C ALA A 68 -40.12 19.30 18.17
N GLY A 69 -39.88 19.90 19.35
CA GLY A 69 -38.85 19.48 20.29
C GLY A 69 -39.05 18.05 20.79
N TYR A 70 -40.29 17.65 21.08
CA TYR A 70 -40.61 16.27 21.46
C TYR A 70 -40.24 15.28 20.36
N ALA A 71 -40.67 15.53 19.12
CA ALA A 71 -40.35 14.66 17.98
C ALA A 71 -38.83 14.57 17.73
N LEU A 72 -38.12 15.68 17.88
CA LEU A 72 -36.67 15.76 17.71
C LEU A 72 -35.93 14.92 18.76
N VAL A 73 -36.29 15.05 20.05
CA VAL A 73 -35.65 14.30 21.15
C VAL A 73 -35.96 12.81 21.05
N VAL A 74 -37.18 12.42 20.65
CA VAL A 74 -37.53 11.02 20.39
C VAL A 74 -36.68 10.44 19.26
N ALA A 75 -36.59 11.14 18.13
CA ALA A 75 -35.81 10.69 16.98
C ALA A 75 -34.32 10.58 17.31
N GLY A 76 -33.74 11.57 18.00
CA GLY A 76 -32.34 11.56 18.38
C GLY A 76 -32.00 10.52 19.45
N SER A 77 -32.87 10.33 20.46
CA SER A 77 -32.72 9.26 21.45
C SER A 77 -32.74 7.89 20.78
N PHE A 78 -33.70 7.66 19.87
CA PHE A 78 -33.76 6.41 19.12
C PHE A 78 -32.49 6.20 18.26
N ALA A 79 -32.06 7.23 17.53
CA ALA A 79 -30.85 7.18 16.72
C ALA A 79 -29.60 6.86 17.55
N TYR A 80 -29.46 7.48 18.73
CA TYR A 80 -28.39 7.20 19.68
C TYR A 80 -28.38 5.72 20.05
N TYR A 81 -29.48 5.22 20.62
CA TYR A 81 -29.55 3.84 21.09
C TYR A 81 -29.37 2.83 19.97
N ALA A 82 -29.99 3.05 18.80
CA ALA A 82 -29.89 2.16 17.64
C ALA A 82 -28.47 2.08 17.07
N ALA A 83 -27.65 3.13 17.25
CA ALA A 83 -26.28 3.18 16.75
C ALA A 83 -25.23 2.59 17.72
N VAL A 84 -25.55 2.46 19.02
CA VAL A 84 -24.63 1.88 20.04
C VAL A 84 -24.15 0.49 19.63
N MET A 85 -25.06 -0.45 19.35
CA MET A 85 -24.65 -1.82 19.06
C MET A 85 -23.90 -1.97 17.72
N PRO A 86 -24.32 -1.31 16.61
CA PRO A 86 -23.53 -1.22 15.39
C PRO A 86 -22.09 -0.73 15.59
N LEU A 87 -21.87 0.28 16.44
CA LEU A 87 -20.54 0.80 16.75
C LEU A 87 -19.58 -0.32 17.19
N TYR A 88 -19.97 -1.08 18.20
CA TYR A 88 -19.14 -2.17 18.76
C TYR A 88 -19.04 -3.38 17.82
N LEU A 89 -20.06 -3.64 17.01
CA LEU A 89 -20.03 -4.68 15.98
C LEU A 89 -19.06 -4.34 14.86
N PHE A 90 -19.05 -3.09 14.38
CA PHE A 90 -18.05 -2.63 13.43
C PHE A 90 -16.65 -2.67 14.03
N PHE A 91 -16.49 -2.36 15.32
CA PHE A 91 -15.20 -2.50 15.99
C PHE A 91 -14.73 -3.96 16.08
N THR A 92 -15.66 -4.88 16.37
CA THR A 92 -15.39 -6.33 16.33
C THR A 92 -14.96 -6.76 14.93
N GLY A 93 -15.69 -6.33 13.89
CA GLY A 93 -15.38 -6.59 12.49
C GLY A 93 -14.03 -5.98 12.07
N TYR A 94 -13.68 -4.81 12.61
CA TYR A 94 -12.40 -4.14 12.43
C TYR A 94 -11.27 -4.99 13.01
N ILE A 95 -11.35 -5.41 14.29
CA ILE A 95 -10.34 -6.26 14.93
C ILE A 95 -10.18 -7.57 14.15
N VAL A 96 -11.27 -8.25 13.82
CA VAL A 96 -11.24 -9.52 13.08
C VAL A 96 -10.59 -9.35 11.70
N SER A 97 -10.99 -8.32 10.95
CA SER A 97 -10.41 -8.02 9.64
C SER A 97 -8.93 -7.65 9.72
N TYR A 98 -8.55 -6.96 10.79
CA TYR A 98 -7.17 -6.55 11.06
C TYR A 98 -6.30 -7.75 11.41
N LEU A 99 -6.70 -8.56 12.39
CA LEU A 99 -5.96 -9.73 12.85
C LEU A 99 -5.85 -10.82 11.78
N LYS A 100 -6.87 -11.01 10.93
CA LYS A 100 -6.84 -11.98 9.82
C LYS A 100 -5.67 -11.77 8.84
N ARG A 101 -5.08 -10.57 8.82
CA ARG A 101 -3.90 -10.24 7.99
C ARG A 101 -2.58 -10.70 8.60
N ARG A 102 -2.53 -10.87 9.92
CA ARG A 102 -1.30 -11.12 10.67
C ARG A 102 -1.26 -12.52 11.28
N THR A 103 -2.41 -13.14 11.54
CA THR A 103 -2.48 -14.44 12.21
C THR A 103 -3.69 -15.27 11.81
N GLN A 104 -3.67 -16.56 12.17
CA GLN A 104 -4.82 -17.44 12.02
C GLN A 104 -5.76 -17.30 13.22
N LEU A 105 -7.00 -16.89 12.94
CA LEU A 105 -8.07 -16.81 13.93
C LEU A 105 -8.76 -18.17 14.10
N ALA A 106 -9.20 -18.45 15.33
CA ALA A 106 -9.95 -19.67 15.65
C ALA A 106 -11.22 -19.80 14.77
N PRO A 107 -11.61 -21.03 14.35
CA PRO A 107 -12.79 -21.24 13.51
C PRO A 107 -14.08 -20.68 14.11
N ALA A 108 -14.22 -20.72 15.44
CA ALA A 108 -15.35 -20.15 16.16
C ALA A 108 -15.50 -18.64 15.94
N VAL A 109 -14.40 -17.88 16.02
CA VAL A 109 -14.39 -16.43 15.76
C VAL A 109 -14.78 -16.11 14.32
N ARG A 110 -14.40 -16.98 13.37
CA ARG A 110 -14.66 -16.76 11.93
C ARG A 110 -16.04 -17.19 11.48
N ARG A 111 -16.60 -18.26 12.05
CA ARG A 111 -17.84 -18.90 11.56
C ARG A 111 -19.02 -18.77 12.53
N VAL A 112 -18.78 -18.79 13.83
CA VAL A 112 -19.82 -18.82 14.86
C VAL A 112 -20.12 -17.42 15.39
N ALA A 113 -19.10 -16.60 15.62
CA ALA A 113 -19.29 -15.25 16.16
C ALA A 113 -20.12 -14.32 15.25
N PRO A 114 -19.92 -14.26 13.91
CA PRO A 114 -20.68 -13.33 13.06
C PRO A 114 -22.21 -13.52 13.09
N PRO A 115 -22.78 -14.74 12.91
CA PRO A 115 -24.23 -14.91 12.98
C PRO A 115 -24.79 -14.66 14.39
N LEU A 116 -24.06 -15.04 15.45
CA LEU A 116 -24.47 -14.79 16.83
C LEU A 116 -24.55 -13.28 17.13
N LEU A 117 -23.53 -12.53 16.71
CA LEU A 117 -23.47 -11.08 16.85
C LEU A 117 -24.56 -10.38 16.03
N GLY A 118 -24.88 -10.90 14.84
CA GLY A 118 -26.00 -10.43 14.03
C GLY A 118 -27.36 -10.67 14.69
N ALA A 119 -27.56 -11.82 15.33
CA ALA A 119 -28.77 -12.11 16.09
C ALA A 119 -28.90 -11.20 17.33
N LEU A 120 -27.80 -10.99 18.06
CA LEU A 120 -27.76 -10.05 19.19
C LEU A 120 -28.10 -8.63 18.76
N PHE A 121 -27.58 -8.18 17.61
CA PHE A 121 -27.92 -6.88 17.03
C PHE A 121 -29.41 -6.75 16.74
N ALA A 122 -29.98 -7.74 16.04
CA ALA A 122 -31.40 -7.73 15.69
C ALA A 122 -32.29 -7.69 16.93
N ALA A 123 -31.95 -8.47 17.97
CA ALA A 123 -32.65 -8.46 19.24
C ALA A 123 -32.55 -7.10 19.95
N TYR A 124 -31.34 -6.53 20.03
CA TYR A 124 -31.12 -5.21 20.63
C TYR A 124 -31.90 -4.12 19.89
N LEU A 125 -31.87 -4.11 18.56
CA LEU A 125 -32.61 -3.15 17.74
C LEU A 125 -34.13 -3.28 17.94
N ALA A 126 -34.65 -4.51 18.02
CA ALA A 126 -36.05 -4.75 18.34
C ALA A 126 -36.43 -4.20 19.72
N CYS A 127 -35.55 -4.32 20.72
CA CYS A 127 -35.75 -3.70 22.03
C CYS A 127 -35.74 -2.16 21.95
N CYS A 128 -34.86 -1.55 21.14
CA CYS A 128 -34.86 -0.10 20.92
C CYS A 128 -36.16 0.38 20.27
N VAL A 129 -36.68 -0.36 19.29
CA VAL A 129 -37.97 -0.04 18.65
C VAL A 129 -39.11 -0.21 19.63
N ALA A 130 -39.16 -1.29 20.41
CA ALA A 130 -40.19 -1.51 21.43
C ALA A 130 -40.18 -0.40 22.51
N SER A 131 -38.99 0.11 22.85
CA SER A 131 -38.81 1.20 23.82
C SER A 131 -39.56 2.48 23.44
N LEU A 132 -39.88 2.71 22.16
CA LEU A 132 -40.65 3.87 21.72
C LEU A 132 -42.08 3.88 22.28
N TRP A 133 -42.66 2.71 22.58
CA TRP A 133 -44.01 2.58 23.12
C TRP A 133 -44.03 2.34 24.63
N ASN A 134 -43.10 1.53 25.14
CA ASN A 134 -43.13 1.08 26.54
C ASN A 134 -42.09 1.75 27.44
N GLY A 135 -41.20 2.57 26.89
CA GLY A 135 -40.18 3.28 27.68
C GLY A 135 -39.09 2.39 28.29
N MET A 136 -38.97 1.14 27.87
CA MET A 136 -38.20 0.10 28.56
C MET A 136 -36.69 0.38 28.64
N LEU A 137 -36.07 0.88 27.56
CA LEU A 137 -34.65 1.24 27.54
C LEU A 137 -34.45 2.74 27.76
N PHE A 138 -35.27 3.54 27.09
CA PHE A 138 -35.34 4.98 27.21
C PHE A 138 -36.79 5.44 27.05
N SER A 139 -37.11 6.58 27.65
CA SER A 139 -38.39 7.25 27.52
C SER A 139 -38.17 8.74 27.28
N VAL A 140 -39.12 9.37 26.59
CA VAL A 140 -39.11 10.82 26.37
C VAL A 140 -40.50 11.32 26.76
N THR A 141 -40.54 12.33 27.62
CA THR A 141 -41.79 12.96 28.06
C THR A 141 -41.76 14.46 27.76
N PRO A 142 -42.89 15.10 27.43
CA PRO A 142 -42.92 16.53 27.18
C PRO A 142 -42.45 17.37 28.38
N GLU A 143 -42.72 16.95 29.62
CA GLU A 143 -42.35 17.75 30.79
C GLU A 143 -40.87 17.63 31.21
N LYS A 144 -40.29 16.43 31.07
CA LYS A 144 -38.93 16.14 31.60
C LYS A 144 -37.89 15.87 30.51
N GLY A 145 -38.30 15.76 29.25
CA GLY A 145 -37.43 15.35 28.16
C GLY A 145 -37.03 13.88 28.26
N TYR A 146 -35.77 13.59 27.94
CA TYR A 146 -35.19 12.24 27.95
C TYR A 146 -35.01 11.69 29.38
N ALA A 147 -35.38 10.43 29.58
CA ALA A 147 -35.12 9.68 30.80
C ALA A 147 -34.73 8.21 30.50
N ARG A 148 -33.87 7.63 31.35
CA ARG A 148 -33.49 6.21 31.27
C ARG A 148 -34.68 5.33 31.69
N GLY A 149 -34.92 4.25 30.95
CA GLY A 149 -35.94 3.26 31.28
C GLY A 149 -35.45 2.24 32.32
N ASP A 150 -36.37 1.44 32.87
CA ASP A 150 -36.07 0.46 33.92
C ASP A 150 -35.09 -0.64 33.46
N LEU A 151 -35.14 -1.02 32.19
CA LEU A 151 -34.25 -2.02 31.59
C LEU A 151 -33.02 -1.40 30.93
N PHE A 152 -32.71 -0.13 31.19
CA PHE A 152 -31.49 0.53 30.72
C PHE A 152 -30.23 -0.31 31.03
N TRP A 153 -30.13 -0.86 32.24
CA TRP A 153 -28.97 -1.66 32.65
C TRP A 153 -28.79 -2.96 31.86
N VAL A 154 -29.88 -3.54 31.37
CA VAL A 154 -29.82 -4.73 30.50
C VAL A 154 -29.18 -4.37 29.17
N SER A 155 -29.49 -3.19 28.62
CA SER A 155 -28.84 -2.70 27.40
C SER A 155 -27.34 -2.48 27.62
N GLN A 156 -26.94 -1.90 28.76
CA GLN A 156 -25.53 -1.71 29.12
C GLN A 156 -24.76 -3.04 29.29
N ALA A 157 -25.38 -4.06 29.91
CA ALA A 157 -24.75 -5.36 30.08
C ALA A 157 -24.38 -6.01 28.74
N SER A 158 -25.24 -5.88 27.72
CA SER A 158 -24.97 -6.40 26.38
C SER A 158 -23.77 -5.73 25.71
N VAL A 159 -23.62 -4.41 25.89
CA VAL A 159 -22.49 -3.63 25.38
C VAL A 159 -21.20 -4.02 26.09
N ILE A 160 -21.22 -4.10 27.43
CA ILE A 160 -20.07 -4.50 28.23
C ILE A 160 -19.60 -5.91 27.84
N ALA A 161 -20.53 -6.85 27.65
CA ALA A 161 -20.19 -8.22 27.22
C ALA A 161 -19.47 -8.24 25.86
N LEU A 162 -19.94 -7.46 24.89
CA LEU A 162 -19.28 -7.34 23.58
C LEU A 162 -17.92 -6.65 23.68
N HIS A 163 -17.80 -5.66 24.55
CA HIS A 163 -16.53 -4.96 24.78
C HIS A 163 -15.48 -5.85 25.46
N LEU A 164 -15.90 -6.67 26.43
CA LEU A 164 -15.06 -7.71 27.05
C LEU A 164 -14.62 -8.76 26.03
N PHE A 165 -15.53 -9.18 25.14
CA PHE A 165 -15.18 -10.08 24.03
C PHE A 165 -14.08 -9.47 23.14
N ASN A 166 -14.21 -8.20 22.77
CA ASN A 166 -13.21 -7.48 21.99
C ASN A 166 -11.87 -7.35 22.74
N ALA A 167 -11.91 -7.07 24.05
CA ALA A 167 -10.72 -7.01 24.89
C ALA A 167 -9.98 -8.35 24.92
N VAL A 168 -10.70 -9.46 25.15
CA VAL A 168 -10.11 -10.81 25.14
C VAL A 168 -9.50 -11.13 23.78
N LEU A 169 -10.16 -10.75 22.68
CA LEU A 169 -9.65 -10.98 21.33
C LEU A 169 -8.33 -10.23 21.09
N VAL A 170 -8.24 -8.96 21.48
CA VAL A 170 -7.00 -8.17 21.35
C VAL A 170 -5.90 -8.72 22.25
N LEU A 171 -6.20 -9.03 23.52
CA LEU A 171 -5.22 -9.55 24.49
C LEU A 171 -4.62 -10.89 24.06
N ARG A 172 -5.43 -11.81 23.52
CA ARG A 172 -4.94 -13.10 22.98
C ARG A 172 -3.99 -12.95 21.82
N HIS A 173 -4.08 -11.85 21.07
CA HIS A 173 -3.27 -11.59 19.88
C HIS A 173 -2.30 -10.42 20.07
N PHE A 174 -2.03 -10.02 21.32
CA PHE A 174 -1.20 -8.87 21.64
C PHE A 174 0.23 -8.97 21.07
N GLY A 175 0.77 -10.20 20.99
CA GLY A 175 2.10 -10.47 20.48
C GLY A 175 2.30 -10.22 18.97
N CYS A 176 1.23 -10.16 18.17
CA CYS A 176 1.34 -9.89 16.73
C CYS A 176 1.14 -8.42 16.34
N LEU A 177 0.89 -7.55 17.33
CA LEU A 177 0.59 -6.13 17.12
C LEU A 177 1.82 -5.25 17.37
N THR A 178 1.97 -4.17 16.61
CA THR A 178 3.01 -3.16 16.85
C THR A 178 2.69 -2.29 18.07
N ALA A 179 3.66 -1.52 18.58
CA ALA A 179 3.44 -0.65 19.74
C ALA A 179 2.33 0.39 19.51
N ALA A 180 2.28 0.98 18.31
CA ALA A 180 1.25 1.95 17.92
C ALA A 180 -0.14 1.29 17.82
N GLU A 181 -0.23 0.08 17.28
CA GLU A 181 -1.48 -0.68 17.20
C GLU A 181 -2.01 -1.06 18.59
N ARG A 182 -1.12 -1.53 19.47
CA ARG A 182 -1.47 -1.85 20.86
C ARG A 182 -2.03 -0.62 21.57
N LEU A 183 -1.42 0.54 21.37
CA LEU A 183 -1.92 1.80 21.90
C LEU A 183 -3.29 2.15 21.34
N GLY A 184 -3.50 2.01 20.02
CA GLY A 184 -4.79 2.28 19.37
C GLY A 184 -5.92 1.35 19.84
N PHE A 185 -5.66 0.05 19.97
CA PHE A 185 -6.67 -0.88 20.50
C PHE A 185 -6.91 -0.67 22.00
N ALA A 186 -5.87 -0.47 22.79
CA ALA A 186 -6.01 -0.20 24.21
C ALA A 186 -6.77 1.10 24.49
N SER A 187 -6.54 2.16 23.71
CA SER A 187 -7.27 3.42 23.86
C SER A 187 -8.76 3.24 23.61
N TYR A 188 -9.15 2.48 22.58
CA TYR A 188 -10.56 2.19 22.30
C TYR A 188 -11.21 1.24 23.31
N LEU A 189 -10.44 0.33 23.91
CA LEU A 189 -10.96 -0.56 24.94
C LEU A 189 -11.16 0.16 26.28
N VAL A 190 -10.29 1.11 26.62
CA VAL A 190 -10.25 1.74 27.95
C VAL A 190 -10.99 3.09 28.00
N LEU A 191 -10.72 4.01 27.06
CA LEU A 191 -11.25 5.38 27.14
C LEU A 191 -12.79 5.43 27.14
N PRO A 192 -13.51 4.73 26.24
CA PRO A 192 -14.97 4.73 26.26
C PRO A 192 -15.56 4.11 27.54
N MET A 193 -14.90 3.10 28.12
CA MET A 193 -15.37 2.49 29.37
C MET A 193 -15.19 3.41 30.56
N ALA A 194 -14.06 4.11 30.64
CA ALA A 194 -13.83 5.12 31.66
C ALA A 194 -14.82 6.28 31.52
N ALA A 195 -15.03 6.78 30.29
CA ALA A 195 -16.01 7.82 30.01
C ALA A 195 -17.44 7.39 30.36
N ASN A 196 -17.84 6.17 30.01
CA ASN A 196 -19.14 5.62 30.36
C ASN A 196 -19.33 5.52 31.88
N ALA A 197 -18.31 5.04 32.62
CA ALA A 197 -18.36 4.97 34.08
C ALA A 197 -18.55 6.35 34.73
N VAL A 198 -17.84 7.37 34.22
CA VAL A 198 -18.00 8.77 34.65
C VAL A 198 -19.41 9.28 34.32
N GLN A 199 -19.92 9.01 33.11
CA GLN A 199 -21.25 9.45 32.68
C GLN A 199 -22.40 8.76 33.46
N VAL A 200 -22.16 7.55 33.95
CA VAL A 200 -23.09 6.85 34.84
C VAL A 200 -23.09 7.49 36.23
N ALA A 201 -21.92 7.86 36.77
CA ALA A 201 -21.78 8.47 38.09
C ALA A 201 -22.23 9.95 38.13
N SER A 202 -21.96 10.69 37.05
CA SER A 202 -22.24 12.12 36.92
C SER A 202 -23.11 12.34 35.68
N PHE A 203 -24.43 12.28 35.86
CA PHE A 203 -25.38 12.57 34.79
C PHE A 203 -25.25 14.04 34.35
N GLY A 204 -25.02 14.29 33.05
CA GLY A 204 -24.97 15.65 32.52
C GLY A 204 -23.81 15.97 31.58
N ILE A 205 -22.80 15.11 31.40
CA ILE A 205 -21.64 15.40 30.52
C ILE A 205 -21.59 14.40 29.36
N ALA A 206 -21.52 14.89 28.12
CA ALA A 206 -21.49 14.09 26.88
C ALA A 206 -20.12 13.41 26.61
N LEU A 207 -19.47 12.83 27.62
CA LEU A 207 -18.06 12.41 27.53
C LEU A 207 -17.81 11.17 26.65
N LEU A 208 -18.82 10.30 26.49
CA LEU A 208 -18.67 9.02 25.79
C LEU A 208 -18.29 9.21 24.31
N ASN A 209 -19.04 10.00 23.55
CA ASN A 209 -18.81 10.16 22.11
C ASN A 209 -17.44 10.82 21.81
N ALA A 210 -17.01 11.75 22.65
CA ALA A 210 -15.68 12.35 22.54
C ALA A 210 -14.56 11.37 22.85
N SER A 211 -14.72 10.53 23.87
CA SER A 211 -13.73 9.49 24.20
C SER A 211 -13.59 8.44 23.08
N ILE A 212 -14.70 8.05 22.44
CA ILE A 212 -14.71 7.18 21.26
C ILE A 212 -14.02 7.88 20.10
N THR A 213 -14.33 9.15 19.84
CA THR A 213 -13.69 9.94 18.77
C THR A 213 -12.18 10.05 18.98
N LEU A 214 -11.73 10.30 20.22
CA LEU A 214 -10.31 10.36 20.56
C LEU A 214 -9.63 9.01 20.32
N ALA A 215 -10.25 7.90 20.74
CA ALA A 215 -9.73 6.57 20.46
C ALA A 215 -9.65 6.27 18.95
N LEU A 216 -10.68 6.63 18.18
CA LEU A 216 -10.70 6.50 16.72
C LEU A 216 -9.62 7.35 16.05
N LEU A 217 -9.35 8.55 16.56
CA LEU A 217 -8.27 9.41 16.06
C LEU A 217 -6.90 8.76 16.28
N ILE A 218 -6.66 8.16 17.44
CA ILE A 218 -5.41 7.42 17.72
C ILE A 218 -5.26 6.23 16.75
N ILE A 219 -6.33 5.46 16.55
CA ILE A 219 -6.35 4.35 15.59
C ILE A 219 -6.08 4.87 14.17
N PHE A 220 -6.73 5.97 13.77
CA PHE A 220 -6.55 6.58 12.45
C PHE A 220 -5.09 7.00 12.22
N ILE A 221 -4.48 7.68 13.18
CA ILE A 221 -3.07 8.09 13.12
C ILE A 221 -2.15 6.87 12.99
N SER A 222 -2.41 5.80 13.74
CA SER A 222 -1.64 4.54 13.64
C SER A 222 -1.75 3.90 12.26
N ILE A 223 -2.94 3.91 11.64
CA ILE A 223 -3.12 3.40 10.27
C ILE A 223 -2.37 4.27 9.27
N GLN A 224 -2.44 5.60 9.40
CA GLN A 224 -1.78 6.51 8.47
C GLN A 224 -0.25 6.43 8.56
N SER A 225 0.31 6.27 9.76
CA SER A 225 1.75 6.11 9.94
C SER A 225 2.27 4.82 9.30
N GLU A 226 1.56 3.70 9.46
CA GLU A 226 1.90 2.43 8.82
C GLU A 226 1.84 2.53 7.29
N ARG A 227 0.80 3.17 6.73
CA ARG A 227 0.67 3.39 5.29
C ARG A 227 1.84 4.22 4.73
N LYS A 228 2.20 5.31 5.42
CA LYS A 228 3.35 6.15 5.02
C LYS A 228 4.66 5.37 5.05
N ALA A 229 4.89 4.57 6.11
CA ALA A 229 6.08 3.73 6.21
C ALA A 229 6.14 2.66 5.10
N LEU A 230 5.01 2.06 4.74
CA LEU A 230 4.93 1.10 3.65
C LEU A 230 5.23 1.74 2.29
N LEU A 231 4.68 2.93 2.02
CA LEU A 231 4.96 3.67 0.78
C LEU A 231 6.45 4.02 0.67
N ALA A 232 7.05 4.55 1.74
CA ALA A 232 8.48 4.88 1.77
C ALA A 232 9.37 3.65 1.48
N ARG A 233 9.02 2.48 2.02
CA ARG A 233 9.73 1.22 1.72
C ARG A 233 9.59 0.81 0.25
N ARG A 234 8.39 0.94 -0.32
CA ARG A 234 8.16 0.64 -1.75
C ARG A 234 8.94 1.56 -2.66
N ASP A 235 9.00 2.85 -2.34
CA ASP A 235 9.78 3.82 -3.10
C ASP A 235 11.27 3.50 -3.04
N GLN A 236 11.77 3.08 -1.88
CA GLN A 236 13.15 2.62 -1.71
C GLN A 236 13.44 1.35 -2.53
N GLU A 237 12.58 0.32 -2.44
CA GLU A 237 12.69 -0.91 -3.23
C GLU A 237 12.72 -0.60 -4.74
N LEU A 238 11.87 0.33 -5.20
CA LEU A 238 11.84 0.77 -6.60
C LEU A 238 13.11 1.52 -7.00
N ALA A 239 13.65 2.38 -6.13
CA ALA A 239 14.89 3.08 -6.38
C ALA A 239 16.08 2.12 -6.48
N GLU A 240 16.16 1.15 -5.57
CA GLU A 240 17.18 0.10 -5.58
C GLU A 240 17.06 -0.79 -6.83
N ALA A 241 15.84 -1.21 -7.20
CA ALA A 241 15.62 -1.98 -8.43
C ALA A 241 16.04 -1.21 -9.69
N ARG A 242 15.73 0.10 -9.76
CA ARG A 242 16.17 0.96 -10.87
C ARG A 242 17.69 1.09 -10.93
N ALA A 243 18.33 1.30 -9.77
CA ALA A 243 19.79 1.35 -9.68
C ALA A 243 20.43 0.03 -10.13
N ASN A 244 19.89 -1.11 -9.71
CA ASN A 244 20.36 -2.43 -10.13
C ASN A 244 20.20 -2.65 -11.64
N ILE A 245 19.10 -2.21 -12.24
CA ILE A 245 18.91 -2.25 -13.69
C ILE A 245 19.98 -1.39 -14.39
N MET A 246 20.22 -0.16 -13.92
CA MET A 246 21.25 0.71 -14.48
C MET A 246 22.65 0.08 -14.38
N LEU A 247 23.01 -0.48 -13.22
CA LEU A 247 24.28 -1.18 -13.02
C LEU A 247 24.39 -2.43 -13.90
N SER A 248 23.30 -3.16 -14.13
CA SER A 248 23.31 -4.35 -15.00
C SER A 248 23.56 -4.03 -16.49
N GLN A 249 23.27 -2.78 -16.91
CA GLN A 249 23.57 -2.33 -18.28
C GLN A 249 25.06 -2.01 -18.48
N ILE A 250 25.87 -1.97 -17.42
CA ILE A 250 27.33 -1.92 -17.50
C ILE A 250 27.85 -3.35 -17.24
N GLN A 251 28.43 -4.01 -18.24
CA GLN A 251 28.91 -5.38 -18.10
C GLN A 251 30.07 -5.46 -17.08
N PRO A 252 29.88 -5.96 -15.83
CA PRO A 252 30.91 -5.86 -14.79
C PRO A 252 32.17 -6.63 -15.15
N HIS A 253 31.99 -7.76 -15.84
CA HIS A 253 33.09 -8.55 -16.38
C HIS A 253 33.94 -7.78 -17.39
N PHE A 254 33.33 -6.91 -18.22
CA PHE A 254 34.11 -6.04 -19.11
C PHE A 254 34.96 -5.06 -18.29
N LEU A 255 34.39 -4.43 -17.25
CA LEU A 255 35.14 -3.52 -16.39
C LEU A 255 36.37 -4.19 -15.75
N TYR A 256 36.16 -5.34 -15.11
CA TYR A 256 37.24 -6.08 -14.45
C TYR A 256 38.32 -6.53 -15.43
N ASN A 257 37.91 -7.00 -16.61
CA ASN A 257 38.87 -7.46 -17.62
C ASN A 257 39.67 -6.31 -18.22
N THR A 258 39.03 -5.19 -18.51
CA THR A 258 39.72 -4.01 -19.04
C THR A 258 40.71 -3.46 -18.02
N LEU A 259 40.34 -3.39 -16.74
CA LEU A 259 41.27 -3.00 -15.66
C LEU A 259 42.44 -3.99 -15.51
N THR A 260 42.20 -5.28 -15.68
CA THR A 260 43.25 -6.32 -15.63
C THR A 260 44.23 -6.16 -16.80
N ALA A 261 43.72 -5.94 -18.01
CA ALA A 261 44.54 -5.67 -19.19
C ALA A 261 45.36 -4.38 -19.03
N ILE A 262 44.77 -3.31 -18.50
CA ILE A 262 45.50 -2.07 -18.18
C ILE A 262 46.62 -2.34 -17.19
N ARG A 263 46.36 -3.11 -16.12
CA ARG A 263 47.39 -3.47 -15.12
C ARG A 263 48.57 -4.19 -15.77
N GLU A 264 48.30 -5.12 -16.69
CA GLU A 264 49.35 -5.84 -17.43
C GLU A 264 50.11 -4.92 -18.39
N LEU A 265 49.40 -4.02 -19.09
CA LEU A 265 50.03 -2.99 -19.93
C LEU A 265 50.94 -2.07 -19.13
N CYS A 266 50.59 -1.68 -17.89
CA CYS A 266 51.48 -0.88 -17.04
C CYS A 266 52.87 -1.53 -16.82
N LEU A 267 52.98 -2.85 -16.90
CA LEU A 267 54.23 -3.59 -16.73
C LEU A 267 55.01 -3.74 -18.05
N ILE A 268 54.30 -3.77 -19.19
CA ILE A 268 54.87 -4.11 -20.51
C ILE A 268 55.06 -2.86 -21.37
N ASP A 269 54.02 -2.02 -21.47
CA ASP A 269 53.99 -0.77 -22.24
C ASP A 269 53.17 0.29 -21.49
N PRO A 270 53.82 1.11 -20.64
CA PRO A 270 53.16 2.17 -19.90
C PRO A 270 52.50 3.24 -20.79
N GLY A 271 53.01 3.44 -22.01
CA GLY A 271 52.48 4.42 -22.95
C GLY A 271 51.12 3.99 -23.50
N GLU A 272 51.01 2.72 -23.90
CA GLU A 272 49.74 2.12 -24.32
C GLU A 272 48.76 2.03 -23.15
N ALA A 273 49.22 1.69 -21.94
CA ALA A 273 48.38 1.69 -20.74
C ALA A 273 47.69 3.05 -20.50
N ALA A 274 48.41 4.16 -20.64
CA ALA A 274 47.87 5.51 -20.48
C ALA A 274 46.78 5.84 -21.53
N ARG A 275 46.96 5.37 -22.77
CA ARG A 275 45.95 5.52 -23.84
C ARG A 275 44.71 4.69 -23.55
N THR A 276 44.88 3.43 -23.15
CA THR A 276 43.77 2.54 -22.77
C THR A 276 42.95 3.10 -21.61
N VAL A 277 43.59 3.67 -20.60
CA VAL A 277 42.89 4.34 -19.47
C VAL A 277 42.04 5.50 -19.97
N THR A 278 42.54 6.28 -20.92
CA THR A 278 41.81 7.41 -21.52
C THR A 278 40.60 6.94 -22.33
N ASP A 279 40.78 5.90 -23.15
CA ASP A 279 39.71 5.29 -23.95
C ASP A 279 38.65 4.65 -23.05
N PHE A 280 39.07 3.95 -22.00
CA PHE A 280 38.16 3.34 -21.03
C PHE A 280 37.37 4.38 -20.23
N SER A 281 38.02 5.46 -19.80
CA SER A 281 37.35 6.59 -19.13
C SER A 281 36.32 7.27 -20.05
N SER A 282 36.66 7.42 -21.33
CA SER A 282 35.75 7.98 -22.35
C SER A 282 34.55 7.06 -22.60
N TYR A 283 34.80 5.76 -22.72
CA TYR A 283 33.76 4.74 -22.84
C TYR A 283 32.79 4.78 -21.66
N LEU A 284 33.28 4.81 -20.42
CA LEU A 284 32.41 4.84 -19.23
C LEU A 284 31.54 6.10 -19.18
N ARG A 285 32.13 7.25 -19.49
CA ARG A 285 31.42 8.53 -19.53
C ARG A 285 30.30 8.53 -20.57
N GLU A 286 30.59 8.02 -21.76
CA GLU A 286 29.62 7.99 -22.87
C GLU A 286 28.54 6.93 -22.66
N ASN A 287 28.86 5.79 -22.01
CA ASN A 287 27.89 4.78 -21.60
C ASN A 287 26.94 5.35 -20.53
N MET A 288 27.47 5.97 -19.46
CA MET A 288 26.64 6.62 -18.43
C MET A 288 25.72 7.72 -18.97
N ALA A 289 26.23 8.57 -19.87
CA ALA A 289 25.40 9.59 -20.52
C ALA A 289 24.25 8.95 -21.34
N SER A 290 24.53 7.83 -22.01
CA SER A 290 23.57 7.09 -22.82
C SER A 290 22.51 6.37 -21.97
N LEU A 291 22.86 5.87 -20.79
CA LEU A 291 21.91 5.25 -19.83
C LEU A 291 20.84 6.23 -19.32
N THR A 292 21.18 7.52 -19.24
CA THR A 292 20.25 8.57 -18.76
C THR A 292 19.42 9.22 -19.87
N SER A 293 19.71 8.92 -21.13
CA SER A 293 19.03 9.51 -22.29
C SER A 293 18.08 8.52 -22.95
N SER A 294 16.80 8.86 -23.03
CA SER A 294 15.78 8.10 -23.78
C SER A 294 15.50 8.65 -25.18
N ARG A 295 16.20 9.73 -25.59
CA ARG A 295 16.03 10.33 -26.92
C ARG A 295 16.89 9.62 -27.96
N PRO A 296 16.40 9.42 -29.19
CA PRO A 296 17.21 8.90 -30.29
C PRO A 296 18.44 9.77 -30.54
N ILE A 297 19.60 9.15 -30.70
CA ILE A 297 20.87 9.80 -31.03
C ILE A 297 21.33 9.42 -32.44
N PRO A 298 22.14 10.26 -33.11
CA PRO A 298 22.68 9.94 -34.43
C PRO A 298 23.47 8.64 -34.41
N PHE A 299 23.32 7.81 -35.44
CA PHE A 299 24.06 6.56 -35.61
C PHE A 299 25.58 6.75 -35.52
N GLU A 300 26.10 7.89 -35.97
CA GLU A 300 27.52 8.25 -35.85
C GLU A 300 28.01 8.20 -34.39
N ARG A 301 27.20 8.69 -33.44
CA ARG A 301 27.55 8.63 -32.01
C ARG A 301 27.54 7.18 -31.49
N GLU A 302 26.53 6.39 -31.85
CA GLU A 302 26.47 4.96 -31.51
C GLU A 302 27.68 4.19 -32.07
N LEU A 303 28.05 4.48 -33.33
CA LEU A 303 29.17 3.83 -34.00
C LEU A 303 30.51 4.21 -33.36
N ARG A 304 30.70 5.48 -32.98
CA ARG A 304 31.89 5.92 -32.25
C ARG A 304 31.99 5.19 -30.90
N HIS A 305 30.89 5.12 -30.16
CA HIS A 305 30.84 4.40 -28.88
C HIS A 305 31.21 2.91 -29.03
N ALA A 306 30.63 2.25 -30.03
CA ALA A 306 30.95 0.86 -30.37
C ALA A 306 32.41 0.66 -30.80
N ARG A 307 33.02 1.62 -31.50
CA ARG A 307 34.44 1.57 -31.88
C ARG A 307 35.36 1.64 -30.65
N THR A 308 35.06 2.52 -29.70
CA THR A 308 35.82 2.60 -28.44
C THR A 308 35.70 1.30 -27.63
N TYR A 309 34.51 0.69 -27.59
CA TYR A 309 34.36 -0.64 -26.97
C TYR A 309 35.22 -1.70 -27.67
N LEU A 310 35.18 -1.74 -29.00
CA LEU A 310 35.91 -2.74 -29.80
C LEU A 310 37.43 -2.53 -29.76
N SER A 311 37.93 -1.30 -29.61
CA SER A 311 39.37 -1.06 -29.42
C SER A 311 39.85 -1.62 -28.08
N LEU A 312 39.08 -1.40 -27.01
CA LEU A 312 39.37 -1.96 -25.67
C LEU A 312 39.34 -3.49 -25.67
N GLU A 313 38.34 -4.11 -26.31
CA GLU A 313 38.28 -5.57 -26.44
C GLU A 313 39.40 -6.12 -27.35
N ARG A 314 39.86 -5.35 -28.35
CA ARG A 314 40.94 -5.79 -29.24
C ARG A 314 42.29 -5.80 -28.55
N GLN A 315 42.56 -4.88 -27.64
CA GLN A 315 43.77 -4.95 -26.79
C GLN A 315 43.80 -6.23 -25.94
N ARG A 316 42.63 -6.66 -25.47
CA ARG A 316 42.48 -7.88 -24.66
C ARG A 316 42.56 -9.16 -25.50
N PHE A 317 41.90 -9.21 -26.65
CA PHE A 317 41.81 -10.43 -27.46
C PHE A 317 42.89 -10.53 -28.55
N GLY A 318 43.65 -9.46 -28.78
CA GLY A 318 44.68 -9.38 -29.82
C GLY A 318 44.15 -9.80 -31.19
N GLU A 319 44.90 -10.67 -31.86
CA GLU A 319 44.57 -11.18 -33.20
C GLU A 319 43.28 -12.02 -33.27
N ARG A 320 42.74 -12.46 -32.13
CA ARG A 320 41.50 -13.26 -32.08
C ARG A 320 40.24 -12.44 -32.36
N LEU A 321 40.31 -11.10 -32.25
CA LEU A 321 39.20 -10.20 -32.53
C LEU A 321 39.49 -9.38 -33.81
N ARG A 322 38.91 -9.83 -34.93
CA ARG A 322 38.92 -9.09 -36.19
C ARG A 322 37.57 -8.41 -36.41
N VAL A 323 37.61 -7.11 -36.68
CA VAL A 323 36.44 -6.24 -36.81
C VAL A 323 36.47 -5.58 -38.19
N GLU A 324 35.41 -5.77 -38.96
CA GLU A 324 35.18 -5.11 -40.24
C GLU A 324 33.89 -4.28 -40.15
N PHE A 325 33.97 -3.01 -40.59
CA PHE A 325 32.81 -2.12 -40.63
C PHE A 325 32.39 -1.90 -42.09
N ASP A 326 31.20 -2.37 -42.43
CA ASP A 326 30.55 -2.13 -43.73
C ASP A 326 29.28 -1.28 -43.50
N VAL A 327 29.41 0.04 -43.70
CA VAL A 327 28.37 1.03 -43.38
C VAL A 327 28.02 1.83 -44.62
N ALA A 328 26.82 1.62 -45.17
CA ALA A 328 26.35 2.31 -46.37
C ALA A 328 25.81 3.74 -46.11
N THR A 329 25.30 4.02 -44.91
CA THR A 329 24.80 5.35 -44.53
C THR A 329 24.92 5.57 -43.03
N MET A 330 25.15 6.82 -42.63
CA MET A 330 25.18 7.25 -41.22
C MET A 330 24.03 8.19 -40.84
N ALA A 331 23.20 8.58 -41.81
CA ALA A 331 22.17 9.60 -41.64
C ALA A 331 20.85 9.02 -41.10
N PHE A 332 20.89 8.47 -39.88
CA PHE A 332 19.70 8.03 -39.15
C PHE A 332 19.93 8.08 -37.64
N CYS A 333 18.84 8.08 -36.87
CA CYS A 333 18.89 8.05 -35.41
C CYS A 333 18.44 6.69 -34.87
N LEU A 334 19.03 6.29 -33.75
CA LEU A 334 18.68 5.07 -33.02
C LEU A 334 18.53 5.39 -31.53
N PRO A 335 17.74 4.60 -30.77
CA PRO A 335 17.82 4.64 -29.31
C PRO A 335 19.26 4.38 -28.84
N PRO A 336 19.75 5.07 -27.80
CA PRO A 336 21.09 4.87 -27.27
C PRO A 336 21.34 3.41 -26.87
N LEU A 337 22.59 2.95 -27.00
CA LEU A 337 23.08 1.60 -26.69
C LEU A 337 22.48 0.48 -27.55
N SER A 338 21.72 0.80 -28.59
CA SER A 338 21.14 -0.21 -29.50
C SER A 338 22.22 -0.96 -30.29
N LEU A 339 23.21 -0.23 -30.82
CA LEU A 339 24.33 -0.84 -31.55
C LEU A 339 25.26 -1.55 -30.57
N GLN A 340 25.51 -0.94 -29.42
CA GLN A 340 26.37 -1.48 -28.36
C GLN A 340 25.93 -2.88 -27.94
N ALA A 341 24.64 -3.10 -27.64
CA ALA A 341 24.12 -4.41 -27.25
C ALA A 341 24.30 -5.51 -28.32
N LEU A 342 24.25 -5.14 -29.60
CA LEU A 342 24.50 -6.07 -30.71
C LEU A 342 25.99 -6.42 -30.84
N VAL A 343 26.85 -5.41 -30.70
CA VAL A 343 28.30 -5.55 -30.78
C VAL A 343 28.82 -6.40 -29.62
N GLU A 344 28.40 -6.13 -28.39
CA GLU A 344 28.75 -6.92 -27.20
C GLU A 344 28.35 -8.39 -27.33
N ASN A 345 27.11 -8.64 -27.76
CA ASN A 345 26.64 -10.01 -28.01
C ASN A 345 27.53 -10.74 -29.03
N ALA A 346 27.90 -10.05 -30.11
CA ALA A 346 28.64 -10.67 -31.17
C ALA A 346 30.14 -10.85 -30.84
N VAL A 347 30.76 -9.98 -30.02
CA VAL A 347 32.08 -10.24 -29.43
C VAL A 347 32.03 -11.44 -28.50
N ARG A 348 31.05 -11.47 -27.58
CA ARG A 348 30.87 -12.57 -26.62
C ARG A 348 30.76 -13.91 -27.35
N HIS A 349 29.91 -14.01 -28.36
CA HIS A 349 29.70 -15.25 -29.10
C HIS A 349 30.80 -15.57 -30.13
N GLY A 350 31.43 -14.56 -30.70
CA GLY A 350 32.46 -14.72 -31.74
C GLY A 350 33.78 -15.25 -31.18
N VAL A 351 34.20 -14.80 -30.00
CA VAL A 351 35.51 -15.14 -29.42
C VAL A 351 35.47 -16.34 -28.48
N THR A 352 34.33 -16.63 -27.81
CA THR A 352 34.23 -17.77 -26.87
C THR A 352 33.91 -19.12 -27.53
N LYS A 353 33.45 -19.16 -28.78
CA LYS A 353 33.01 -20.41 -29.45
C LYS A 353 33.91 -20.91 -30.58
N ARG A 354 35.07 -20.29 -30.84
CA ARG A 354 36.00 -20.70 -31.91
C ARG A 354 37.46 -20.58 -31.48
N GLU A 355 38.25 -21.59 -31.82
CA GLU A 355 39.73 -21.56 -31.73
C GLU A 355 40.34 -20.58 -32.75
N GLU A 356 39.62 -20.29 -33.85
CA GLU A 356 39.97 -19.28 -34.86
C GLU A 356 38.84 -18.22 -34.94
N GLY A 357 39.05 -17.06 -34.33
CA GLY A 357 38.05 -15.99 -34.21
C GLY A 357 37.77 -15.23 -35.51
N GLY A 358 36.52 -14.84 -35.75
CA GLY A 358 36.15 -13.95 -36.85
C GLY A 358 34.67 -13.50 -36.80
N MET A 359 34.45 -12.19 -36.98
CA MET A 359 33.14 -11.52 -36.96
C MET A 359 32.92 -10.80 -38.30
N ARG A 360 31.76 -10.99 -38.95
CA ARG A 360 31.35 -10.24 -40.15
C ARG A 360 29.92 -9.72 -39.96
N ALA A 361 29.71 -8.41 -40.11
CA ALA A 361 28.39 -7.79 -40.09
C ALA A 361 27.92 -7.53 -41.53
N HIS A 362 26.68 -7.88 -41.88
CA HIS A 362 26.14 -7.69 -43.23
C HIS A 362 24.67 -7.30 -43.17
N ARG A 363 24.22 -6.35 -43.99
CA ARG A 363 22.80 -5.99 -44.14
C ARG A 363 22.32 -6.32 -45.55
N ARG A 364 21.21 -7.05 -45.67
CA ARG A 364 20.51 -7.24 -46.95
C ARG A 364 19.55 -6.07 -47.18
N ALA A 365 19.54 -5.50 -48.39
CA ALA A 365 18.58 -4.47 -48.77
C ALA A 365 17.16 -5.09 -48.81
N GLY A 366 16.30 -4.65 -47.90
CA GLY A 366 14.91 -5.11 -47.73
C GLY A 366 14.65 -5.85 -46.41
N GLY A 367 14.28 -5.10 -45.37
CA GLY A 367 13.69 -5.63 -44.13
C GLY A 367 14.65 -6.20 -43.07
N ALA A 368 14.67 -5.55 -41.88
CA ALA A 368 15.34 -5.93 -40.63
C ALA A 368 16.88 -6.16 -40.68
N GLY A 369 17.63 -5.31 -39.96
CA GLY A 369 19.06 -5.48 -39.75
C GLY A 369 19.34 -6.78 -38.99
N CYS A 370 20.20 -7.63 -39.55
CA CYS A 370 20.57 -8.92 -38.97
C CYS A 370 22.09 -8.96 -38.79
N VAL A 371 22.56 -9.09 -37.55
CA VAL A 371 23.97 -9.40 -37.27
C VAL A 371 24.12 -10.92 -37.34
N ARG A 372 24.85 -11.45 -38.32
CA ARG A 372 25.07 -12.89 -38.47
C ARG A 372 26.45 -13.28 -37.96
N GLY A 373 26.49 -14.04 -36.87
CA GLY A 373 27.62 -14.92 -36.58
C GLY A 373 27.67 -16.00 -37.67
N GLY A 374 28.81 -16.17 -38.34
CA GLY A 374 28.94 -17.09 -39.48
C GLY A 374 28.81 -18.55 -39.05
N GLY A 375 27.58 -19.09 -39.00
CA GLY A 375 27.32 -20.51 -38.78
C GLY A 375 27.43 -21.31 -40.09
N GLY A 376 28.39 -22.23 -40.16
CA GLY A 376 28.38 -23.31 -41.15
C GLY A 376 27.22 -24.25 -40.83
N GLY A 377 26.12 -24.13 -41.56
CA GLY A 377 24.97 -25.01 -41.43
C GLY A 377 25.30 -26.43 -41.91
N ARG A 378 25.34 -27.40 -40.99
CA ARG A 378 25.13 -28.81 -41.36
C ARG A 378 23.66 -28.97 -41.73
N ARG A 379 23.40 -29.27 -43.01
CA ARG A 379 22.13 -29.81 -43.50
C ARG A 379 21.75 -31.04 -42.65
N ARG A 380 20.58 -31.03 -42.00
CA ARG A 380 19.86 -32.25 -41.66
C ARG A 380 18.68 -32.35 -42.62
N GLY A 381 18.82 -33.20 -43.62
CA GLY A 381 17.71 -33.63 -44.45
C GLY A 381 16.76 -34.48 -43.61
N VAL A 382 15.51 -34.05 -43.52
CA VAL A 382 14.41 -34.90 -43.05
C VAL A 382 13.90 -35.66 -44.28
N ARG A 383 14.22 -36.96 -44.36
CA ARG A 383 13.54 -37.88 -45.28
C ARG A 383 12.15 -38.13 -44.69
N HIS A 384 11.09 -37.68 -45.37
CA HIS A 384 9.77 -38.27 -45.21
C HIS A 384 9.75 -39.57 -46.00
N GLY A 385 9.65 -40.69 -45.30
CA GLY A 385 9.32 -41.98 -45.90
C GLY A 385 7.85 -41.96 -46.32
N ALA A 386 7.63 -42.16 -47.61
CA ALA A 386 6.43 -42.79 -48.10
C ALA A 386 6.70 -44.30 -48.10
N ASP A 387 5.89 -45.06 -47.38
CA ASP A 387 5.67 -46.46 -47.66
C ASP A 387 4.16 -46.70 -47.58
N GLY A 388 3.64 -47.28 -48.64
CA GLY A 388 2.25 -47.67 -48.77
C GLY A 388 1.96 -49.01 -48.11
N GLY A 389 0.70 -49.17 -47.71
CA GLY A 389 0.09 -50.36 -47.16
C GLY A 389 -1.35 -50.04 -46.83
#